data_AF-A0A2V5ZLV3-F1
#
_entry.id   AF-A0A2V5ZLV3-F1
#
_cell.length_a   1.000
_cell.length_b   1.000
_cell.length_c   1.000
_cell.angle_alpha   90.00
_cell.angle_beta   90.00
_cell.angle_gamma   90.00
#
_symmetry.space_group_name_H-M   'P 1'
#
loop_
_entity.id
_entity.type
_entity.pdbx_description
1 polymer ?
#
loop_
_entity_poly.entity_id
_entity_poly.type
_entity_poly.pdbx_seq_one_letter_code
_entity_poly.pdbx_strand_id
1 'polypeptide(L)'
;MKPSRLGRRTFLRNFAATVATTAAAGVGAADSEPILTNTPPPRIQGKPPQLKSKLRITRLETFLVKPRYLFLKVHTDEGVVGLGEPILEGRARTCAAAVEEIASYLIGKDPRNVVHHWQAIYRHAFYRGGAILTSALSGIEQALWDIKGKLLGVPVYELLGGPTRDRVRVYAHVGNNPALLRQRKQQGFTAFKTGIKNSTQSGVIASQKFVEEAAESFAALREAGGKDADIAIDFHGAISPQNAKLLIKALEPYQPMFIEEPVQCQNVDVMAEIARGTHLPIATGERIFTKWGFR
;
A
#
# COMPACT_ATOMS: atom_id res chain seq x y z
N MET A 1 25.67 -4.36 -54.21
CA MET A 1 25.22 -3.51 -53.09
C MET A 1 24.95 -4.41 -51.88
N LYS A 2 25.78 -4.31 -50.83
CA LYS A 2 25.65 -5.09 -49.58
C LYS A 2 24.85 -4.28 -48.56
N PRO A 3 23.88 -4.86 -47.82
CA PRO A 3 23.21 -4.17 -46.72
C PRO A 3 24.13 -4.10 -45.49
N SER A 4 24.17 -2.94 -44.85
CA SER A 4 25.02 -2.62 -43.70
C SER A 4 24.50 -3.26 -42.41
N ARG A 5 25.40 -3.93 -41.68
CA ARG A 5 25.14 -4.50 -40.36
C ARG A 5 25.16 -3.39 -39.31
N LEU A 6 24.01 -3.07 -38.71
CA LEU A 6 23.94 -2.31 -37.46
C LEU A 6 24.39 -3.22 -36.30
N GLY A 7 25.46 -2.81 -35.62
CA GLY A 7 26.12 -3.57 -34.57
C GLY A 7 25.33 -3.59 -33.25
N ARG A 8 25.33 -4.76 -32.59
CA ARG A 8 24.76 -5.04 -31.26
C ARG A 8 25.18 -4.09 -30.12
N ARG A 9 26.13 -3.17 -30.35
CA ARG A 9 26.61 -2.20 -29.34
C ARG A 9 25.81 -0.90 -29.29
N THR A 10 24.97 -0.60 -30.29
CA THR A 10 24.10 0.60 -30.27
C THR A 10 22.77 0.34 -29.55
N PHE A 11 22.36 -0.93 -29.42
CA PHE A 11 21.10 -1.31 -28.76
C PHE A 11 21.17 -1.26 -27.22
N LEU A 12 22.36 -1.49 -26.64
CA LEU A 12 22.54 -1.51 -25.19
C LEU A 12 22.68 -0.12 -24.54
N ARG A 13 22.94 0.93 -25.32
CA ARG A 13 23.10 2.30 -24.79
C ARG A 13 21.77 3.05 -24.63
N ASN A 14 20.72 2.64 -25.34
CA ASN A 14 19.37 3.19 -25.21
C ASN A 14 18.49 2.43 -24.20
N PHE A 15 18.97 1.35 -23.60
CA PHE A 15 18.21 0.56 -22.61
C PHE A 15 18.52 0.96 -21.15
N ALA A 16 19.66 1.63 -20.91
CA ALA A 16 20.09 2.03 -19.57
C ALA A 16 19.60 3.43 -19.12
N ALA A 17 18.94 4.19 -20.00
CA ALA A 17 18.44 5.54 -19.69
C ALA A 17 16.92 5.60 -19.37
N THR A 18 16.22 4.46 -19.32
CA THR A 18 14.75 4.40 -19.18
C THR A 18 14.28 3.70 -17.89
N VAL A 19 15.18 3.41 -16.95
CA VAL A 19 14.86 2.63 -15.73
C VAL A 19 14.60 3.50 -14.48
N ALA A 20 14.70 4.83 -14.57
CA ALA A 20 14.50 5.72 -13.41
C ALA A 20 13.22 6.57 -13.43
N THR A 21 12.33 6.40 -14.41
CA THR A 21 11.18 7.31 -14.56
C THR A 21 9.97 6.58 -15.12
N THR A 22 9.28 5.77 -14.32
CA THR A 22 7.88 5.36 -14.55
C THR A 22 7.28 4.73 -13.28
N ALA A 23 7.09 5.56 -12.25
CA ALA A 23 6.03 5.36 -11.25
C ALA A 23 4.92 6.42 -11.40
N ALA A 24 4.80 6.99 -12.60
CA ALA A 24 3.62 7.71 -13.05
C ALA A 24 2.97 6.83 -14.13
N ALA A 25 2.05 5.96 -13.71
CA ALA A 25 1.12 5.36 -14.66
C ALA A 25 0.37 6.51 -15.33
N GLY A 26 0.54 6.65 -16.64
CA GLY A 26 -0.22 7.59 -17.44
C GLY A 26 -1.70 7.30 -17.26
N VAL A 27 -2.43 8.27 -16.71
CA VAL A 27 -3.86 8.37 -16.92
C VAL A 27 -4.02 8.85 -18.35
N GLY A 28 -4.04 7.91 -19.29
CA GLY A 28 -4.65 8.16 -20.58
C GLY A 28 -6.11 8.50 -20.30
N ALA A 29 -6.59 9.62 -20.85
CA ALA A 29 -7.99 9.97 -20.88
C ALA A 29 -8.75 8.94 -21.73
N ALA A 30 -9.01 7.77 -21.14
CA ALA A 30 -10.21 7.03 -21.47
C ALA A 30 -11.32 7.68 -20.66
N ASP A 31 -12.41 8.04 -21.32
CA ASP A 31 -13.69 8.32 -20.68
C ASP A 31 -14.05 7.12 -19.81
N SER A 32 -13.55 7.14 -18.58
CA SER A 32 -13.80 6.12 -17.58
C SER A 32 -14.95 6.67 -16.79
N GLU A 33 -16.11 6.06 -16.96
CA GLU A 33 -17.20 6.23 -16.02
C GLU A 33 -16.65 6.12 -14.60
N PRO A 34 -17.12 6.97 -13.66
CA PRO A 34 -16.61 6.94 -12.30
C PRO A 34 -16.71 5.52 -11.76
N ILE A 35 -15.55 4.89 -11.52
CA ILE A 35 -15.42 3.52 -10.96
C ILE A 35 -16.17 3.41 -9.62
N LEU A 36 -16.39 4.55 -8.95
CA LEU A 36 -17.16 4.68 -7.72
C LEU A 36 -18.47 5.41 -8.01
N THR A 37 -19.44 4.71 -8.60
CA THR A 37 -20.84 5.09 -8.37
C THR A 37 -21.15 4.77 -6.91
N ASN A 38 -21.88 5.65 -6.22
CA ASN A 38 -22.37 5.45 -4.84
C ASN A 38 -23.44 4.34 -4.77
N THR A 39 -23.35 3.35 -5.65
CA THR A 39 -24.23 2.19 -5.70
C THR A 39 -23.85 1.31 -4.52
N PRO A 40 -24.79 1.00 -3.61
CA PRO A 40 -24.54 0.01 -2.57
C PRO A 40 -24.01 -1.27 -3.22
N PRO A 41 -23.03 -1.97 -2.60
CA PRO A 41 -22.55 -3.22 -3.13
C PRO A 41 -23.77 -4.12 -3.39
N PRO A 42 -23.81 -4.85 -4.54
CA PRO A 42 -24.96 -5.68 -4.87
C PRO A 42 -25.25 -6.59 -3.68
N ARG A 43 -26.40 -6.38 -3.04
CA ARG A 43 -26.89 -7.32 -2.03
C ARG A 43 -27.06 -8.65 -2.75
N ILE A 44 -26.46 -9.70 -2.22
CA ILE A 44 -26.67 -11.05 -2.74
C ILE A 44 -28.18 -11.28 -2.75
N GLN A 45 -28.74 -11.47 -3.94
CA GLN A 45 -30.14 -11.83 -4.11
C GLN A 45 -30.29 -13.29 -3.68
N GLY A 46 -31.01 -13.52 -2.58
CA GLY A 46 -31.21 -14.86 -2.01
C GLY A 46 -31.36 -14.79 -0.49
N LYS A 47 -31.92 -15.86 0.10
CA LYS A 47 -31.85 -16.01 1.56
C LYS A 47 -30.39 -16.29 1.94
N PRO A 48 -29.81 -15.59 2.92
CA PRO A 48 -28.49 -15.94 3.45
C PRO A 48 -28.48 -17.42 3.85
N PRO A 49 -27.38 -18.16 3.61
CA PRO A 49 -27.29 -19.56 4.02
C PRO A 49 -27.60 -19.68 5.51
N GLN A 50 -28.37 -20.70 5.89
CA GLN A 50 -28.71 -20.88 7.29
C GLN A 50 -27.42 -21.01 8.11
N LEU A 51 -27.35 -20.35 9.27
CA LEU A 51 -26.20 -20.39 10.18
C LEU A 51 -25.75 -21.83 10.54
N LYS A 52 -26.61 -22.84 10.37
CA LYS A 52 -26.32 -24.26 10.62
C LYS A 52 -25.91 -25.07 9.39
N SER A 53 -25.79 -24.46 8.20
CA SER A 53 -25.32 -25.18 7.00
C SER A 53 -23.87 -25.64 7.19
N LYS A 54 -23.55 -26.80 6.59
CA LYS A 54 -22.18 -27.34 6.54
C LYS A 54 -21.41 -26.65 5.40
N LEU A 55 -21.19 -25.35 5.52
CA LEU A 55 -20.42 -24.56 4.56
C LEU A 55 -18.95 -24.99 4.56
N ARG A 56 -18.37 -25.18 3.37
CA ARG A 56 -16.98 -25.59 3.21
C ARG A 56 -16.29 -24.78 2.13
N ILE A 57 -15.02 -24.45 2.35
CA ILE A 57 -14.12 -23.95 1.33
C ILE A 57 -13.84 -25.09 0.33
N THR A 58 -13.98 -24.81 -0.96
CA THR A 58 -13.76 -25.79 -2.03
C THR A 58 -12.49 -25.53 -2.82
N ARG A 59 -12.10 -24.27 -2.97
CA ARG A 59 -10.95 -23.87 -3.79
C ARG A 59 -10.42 -22.50 -3.41
N LEU A 60 -9.10 -22.33 -3.47
CA LEU A 60 -8.44 -21.03 -3.50
C LEU A 60 -7.87 -20.82 -4.91
N GLU A 61 -8.02 -19.62 -5.46
CA GLU A 61 -7.63 -19.32 -6.83
C GLU A 61 -7.00 -17.92 -6.89
N THR A 62 -5.75 -17.84 -7.35
CA THR A 62 -5.02 -16.56 -7.43
C THR A 62 -4.92 -16.04 -8.86
N PHE A 63 -4.99 -14.71 -9.02
CA PHE A 63 -4.93 -14.01 -10.29
C PHE A 63 -3.81 -12.98 -10.27
N LEU A 64 -2.81 -13.17 -11.13
CA LEU A 64 -1.77 -12.16 -11.37
C LEU A 64 -2.30 -11.13 -12.36
N VAL A 65 -2.39 -9.88 -11.93
CA VAL A 65 -2.94 -8.79 -12.74
C VAL A 65 -1.88 -7.70 -12.90
N LYS A 66 -1.69 -7.22 -14.13
CA LYS A 66 -0.77 -6.12 -14.41
C LYS A 66 -1.24 -4.82 -13.71
N PRO A 67 -0.32 -3.92 -13.32
CA PRO A 67 1.12 -4.02 -13.46
C PRO A 67 1.79 -4.93 -12.41
N ARG A 68 1.23 -5.08 -11.21
CA ARG A 68 1.86 -5.83 -10.11
C ARG A 68 0.90 -6.24 -8.98
N TYR A 69 -0.32 -6.65 -9.32
CA TYR A 69 -1.33 -7.09 -8.36
C TYR A 69 -1.43 -8.62 -8.28
N LEU A 70 -1.88 -9.10 -7.14
CA LEU A 70 -2.26 -10.49 -6.91
C LEU A 70 -3.61 -10.52 -6.20
N PHE A 71 -4.66 -10.93 -6.89
CA PHE A 71 -5.97 -11.16 -6.29
C PHE A 71 -6.17 -12.63 -5.95
N LEU A 72 -7.01 -12.89 -4.95
CA LEU A 72 -7.40 -14.21 -4.47
C LEU A 72 -8.93 -14.31 -4.46
N LYS A 73 -9.43 -15.43 -4.99
CA LYS A 73 -10.80 -15.90 -4.76
C LYS A 73 -10.79 -17.13 -3.87
N VAL A 74 -11.59 -17.11 -2.81
CA VAL A 74 -11.89 -18.28 -1.97
C VAL A 74 -13.32 -18.73 -2.27
N HIS A 75 -13.45 -19.92 -2.85
CA HIS A 75 -14.74 -20.50 -3.28
C HIS A 75 -15.32 -21.37 -2.17
N THR A 76 -16.65 -21.42 -2.09
CA THR A 76 -17.39 -22.30 -1.15
C THR A 76 -18.35 -23.24 -1.89
N ASP A 77 -18.79 -24.30 -1.22
CA ASP A 77 -19.76 -25.28 -1.76
C ASP A 77 -21.19 -24.73 -1.87
N GLU A 78 -21.49 -23.61 -1.24
CA GLU A 78 -22.76 -22.87 -1.35
C GLU A 78 -22.70 -21.72 -2.37
N GLY A 79 -21.64 -21.67 -3.19
CA GLY A 79 -21.49 -20.68 -4.28
C GLY A 79 -21.07 -19.27 -3.83
N VAL A 80 -20.88 -19.02 -2.53
CA VAL A 80 -20.35 -17.74 -2.03
C VAL A 80 -18.84 -17.68 -2.28
N VAL A 81 -18.36 -16.55 -2.79
CA VAL A 81 -16.94 -16.31 -3.09
C VAL A 81 -16.43 -15.13 -2.27
N GLY A 82 -15.33 -15.33 -1.57
CA GLY A 82 -14.56 -14.28 -0.88
C GLY A 82 -13.43 -13.75 -1.74
N LEU A 83 -13.17 -12.45 -1.65
CA LEU A 83 -12.10 -11.76 -2.35
C LEU A 83 -11.04 -11.25 -1.37
N GLY A 84 -9.77 -11.38 -1.75
CA GLY A 84 -8.67 -10.78 -1.02
C GLY A 84 -7.48 -10.47 -1.92
N GLU A 85 -6.49 -9.78 -1.37
CA GLU A 85 -5.33 -9.28 -2.11
C GLU A 85 -4.02 -9.61 -1.38
N PRO A 86 -3.46 -10.83 -1.58
CA PRO A 86 -2.24 -11.27 -0.91
C PRO A 86 -0.96 -10.71 -1.54
N ILE A 87 -0.88 -9.41 -1.83
CA ILE A 87 0.23 -8.82 -2.58
C ILE A 87 1.43 -8.39 -1.71
N LEU A 88 2.61 -8.87 -2.09
CA LEU A 88 3.88 -8.23 -1.79
C LEU A 88 4.52 -7.77 -3.11
N GLU A 89 4.70 -6.46 -3.27
CA GLU A 89 5.26 -5.90 -4.50
C GLU A 89 6.63 -6.52 -4.83
N GLY A 90 6.81 -6.92 -6.09
CA GLY A 90 8.03 -7.60 -6.56
C GLY A 90 8.16 -9.08 -6.16
N ARG A 91 7.19 -9.64 -5.42
CA ARG A 91 7.18 -11.07 -5.01
C ARG A 91 5.82 -11.76 -5.20
N ALA A 92 4.97 -11.26 -6.10
CA ALA A 92 3.62 -11.79 -6.33
C ALA A 92 3.56 -13.31 -6.58
N ARG A 93 4.49 -13.88 -7.37
CA ARG A 93 4.52 -15.34 -7.60
C ARG A 93 4.83 -16.14 -6.34
N THR A 94 5.72 -15.64 -5.50
CA THR A 94 6.05 -16.27 -4.21
C THR A 94 4.86 -16.20 -3.25
N CYS A 95 4.13 -15.09 -3.25
CA CYS A 95 2.87 -14.98 -2.49
C CYS A 95 1.80 -15.94 -3.00
N ALA A 96 1.65 -16.11 -4.33
CA ALA A 96 0.73 -17.09 -4.90
C ALA A 96 1.08 -18.53 -4.46
N ALA A 97 2.36 -18.91 -4.49
CA ALA A 97 2.81 -20.21 -3.99
C ALA A 97 2.53 -20.39 -2.49
N ALA A 98 2.75 -19.36 -1.67
CA ALA A 98 2.41 -19.43 -0.25
C ALA A 98 0.90 -19.62 -0.01
N VAL A 99 0.04 -18.99 -0.83
CA VAL A 99 -1.41 -19.21 -0.78
C VAL A 99 -1.77 -20.66 -1.17
N GLU A 100 -1.14 -21.21 -2.20
CA GLU A 100 -1.31 -22.61 -2.64
C GLU A 100 -0.95 -23.60 -1.50
N GLU A 101 0.17 -23.39 -0.82
CA GLU A 101 0.59 -24.21 0.31
C GLU A 101 -0.44 -24.19 1.46
N ILE A 102 -0.97 -23.00 1.78
CA ILE A 102 -2.00 -22.82 2.81
C ILE A 102 -3.35 -23.42 2.39
N ALA A 103 -3.66 -23.50 1.09
CA ALA A 103 -4.93 -24.01 0.59
C ALA A 103 -5.23 -25.43 1.08
N SER A 104 -4.20 -26.28 1.19
CA SER A 104 -4.30 -27.66 1.71
C SER A 104 -4.94 -27.73 3.11
N TYR A 105 -4.66 -26.75 3.97
CA TYR A 105 -5.28 -26.65 5.28
C TYR A 105 -6.73 -26.14 5.19
N LEU A 106 -7.03 -25.20 4.30
CA LEU A 106 -8.34 -24.53 4.27
C LEU A 106 -9.44 -25.33 3.56
N ILE A 107 -9.10 -26.12 2.54
CA ILE A 107 -10.09 -26.90 1.78
C ILE A 107 -10.85 -27.85 2.72
N GLY A 108 -12.18 -27.84 2.62
CA GLY A 108 -13.09 -28.62 3.46
C GLY A 108 -13.42 -27.99 4.82
N LYS A 109 -12.80 -26.86 5.19
CA LYS A 109 -13.08 -26.15 6.44
C LYS A 109 -14.17 -25.10 6.28
N ASP A 110 -14.82 -24.79 7.39
CA ASP A 110 -15.84 -23.74 7.49
C ASP A 110 -15.19 -22.35 7.52
N PRO A 111 -15.39 -21.49 6.49
CA PRO A 111 -14.73 -20.19 6.39
C PRO A 111 -15.14 -19.19 7.48
N ARG A 112 -16.22 -19.45 8.22
CA ARG A 112 -16.76 -18.52 9.24
C ARG A 112 -15.85 -18.41 10.47
N ASN A 113 -14.96 -19.37 10.69
CA ASN A 113 -14.04 -19.38 11.83
C ASN A 113 -12.77 -18.55 11.56
N VAL A 114 -12.93 -17.31 11.09
CA VAL A 114 -11.84 -16.44 10.59
C VAL A 114 -10.65 -16.36 11.56
N VAL A 115 -10.90 -16.01 12.83
CA VAL A 115 -9.83 -15.88 13.84
C VAL A 115 -9.14 -17.22 14.12
N HIS A 116 -9.89 -18.32 14.11
CA HIS A 116 -9.30 -19.65 14.28
C HIS A 116 -8.36 -19.98 13.11
N HIS A 117 -8.79 -19.75 11.86
CA HIS A 117 -7.94 -19.97 10.68
C HIS A 117 -6.72 -19.06 10.68
N TRP A 118 -6.88 -17.79 11.06
CA TRP A 118 -5.76 -16.88 11.21
C TRP A 118 -4.72 -17.43 12.20
N GLN A 119 -5.17 -17.88 13.39
CA GLN A 119 -4.28 -18.44 14.42
C GLN A 119 -3.61 -19.73 13.96
N ALA A 120 -4.37 -20.62 13.31
CA ALA A 120 -3.84 -21.86 12.79
C ALA A 120 -2.77 -21.59 11.72
N ILE A 121 -3.08 -20.80 10.70
CA ILE A 121 -2.13 -20.49 9.62
C ILE A 121 -0.87 -19.79 10.19
N TYR A 122 -1.05 -18.77 11.04
CA TYR A 122 0.08 -18.00 11.57
C TYR A 122 0.99 -18.81 12.50
N ARG A 123 0.43 -19.70 13.33
CA ARG A 123 1.20 -20.43 14.37
C ARG A 123 1.62 -21.83 13.96
N HIS A 124 0.89 -22.48 13.05
CA HIS A 124 1.13 -23.88 12.68
C HIS A 124 2.28 -24.06 11.69
N ALA A 125 2.69 -22.99 10.98
CA ALA A 125 3.86 -22.99 10.11
C ALA A 125 5.23 -23.10 10.85
N PHE A 126 5.21 -23.31 12.17
CA PHE A 126 6.37 -23.31 13.09
C PHE A 126 7.10 -21.96 13.14
N TYR A 127 7.74 -21.56 12.05
CA TYR A 127 8.28 -20.22 11.84
C TYR A 127 7.15 -19.24 11.51
N ARG A 128 7.16 -18.06 12.15
CA ARG A 128 6.03 -17.13 12.12
C ARG A 128 6.37 -15.84 11.39
N GLY A 129 5.42 -15.37 10.59
CA GLY A 129 5.47 -14.03 10.00
C GLY A 129 6.41 -13.89 8.80
N GLY A 130 7.07 -12.74 8.70
CA GLY A 130 7.79 -12.34 7.50
C GLY A 130 6.85 -11.82 6.41
N ALA A 131 7.41 -11.08 5.44
CA ALA A 131 6.63 -10.37 4.43
C ALA A 131 5.74 -11.29 3.58
N ILE A 132 6.26 -12.44 3.16
CA ILE A 132 5.55 -13.38 2.27
C ILE A 132 4.36 -14.04 2.98
N LEU A 133 4.61 -14.73 4.10
CA LEU A 133 3.57 -15.49 4.78
C LEU A 133 2.49 -14.56 5.36
N THR A 134 2.89 -13.39 5.84
CA THR A 134 1.92 -12.40 6.34
C THR A 134 1.08 -11.80 5.21
N SER A 135 1.67 -11.57 4.04
CA SER A 135 0.91 -11.14 2.84
C SER A 135 -0.10 -12.19 2.40
N ALA A 136 0.31 -13.46 2.31
CA ALA A 136 -0.58 -14.57 1.97
C ALA A 136 -1.72 -14.72 3.00
N LEU A 137 -1.38 -14.68 4.29
CA LEU A 137 -2.34 -14.70 5.39
C LEU A 137 -3.34 -13.54 5.31
N SER A 138 -2.87 -12.32 5.03
CA SER A 138 -3.71 -11.13 4.90
C SER A 138 -4.75 -11.28 3.79
N GLY A 139 -4.33 -11.68 2.59
CA GLY A 139 -5.26 -11.89 1.47
C GLY A 139 -6.29 -13.00 1.75
N ILE A 140 -5.88 -14.08 2.42
CA ILE A 140 -6.81 -15.13 2.86
C ILE A 140 -7.81 -14.57 3.87
N GLU A 141 -7.34 -13.85 4.89
CA GLU A 141 -8.19 -13.34 5.97
C GLU A 141 -9.21 -12.30 5.48
N GLN A 142 -8.82 -11.43 4.55
CA GLN A 142 -9.73 -10.54 3.82
C GLN A 142 -10.85 -11.33 3.14
N ALA A 143 -10.51 -12.39 2.40
CA ALA A 143 -11.51 -13.21 1.70
C ALA A 143 -12.46 -13.95 2.64
N LEU A 144 -11.97 -14.40 3.80
CA LEU A 144 -12.81 -15.06 4.81
C LEU A 144 -13.79 -14.07 5.48
N TRP A 145 -13.35 -12.83 5.75
CA TRP A 145 -14.26 -11.78 6.23
C TRP A 145 -15.27 -11.36 5.17
N ASP A 146 -14.87 -11.28 3.90
CA ASP A 146 -15.76 -10.99 2.78
C ASP A 146 -16.85 -12.07 2.65
N ILE A 147 -16.48 -13.37 2.72
CA ILE A 147 -17.45 -14.48 2.81
C ILE A 147 -18.41 -14.27 3.98
N LYS A 148 -17.89 -13.99 5.18
CA LYS A 148 -18.74 -13.83 6.37
C LYS A 148 -19.72 -12.66 6.24
N GLY A 149 -19.27 -11.50 5.73
CA GLY A 149 -20.11 -10.34 5.48
C GLY A 149 -21.21 -10.66 4.46
N LYS A 150 -20.85 -11.31 3.34
CA LYS A 150 -21.77 -11.77 2.31
C LYS A 150 -22.84 -12.73 2.82
N LEU A 151 -22.43 -13.71 3.63
CA LEU A 151 -23.33 -14.68 4.25
C LEU A 151 -24.32 -14.03 5.23
N LEU A 152 -23.92 -12.97 5.92
CA LEU A 152 -24.76 -12.26 6.89
C LEU A 152 -25.52 -11.08 6.26
N GLY A 153 -25.23 -10.74 5.00
CA GLY A 153 -25.84 -9.60 4.31
C GLY A 153 -25.46 -8.24 4.88
N VAL A 154 -24.30 -8.14 5.55
CA VAL A 154 -23.83 -6.90 6.19
C VAL A 154 -22.40 -6.53 5.74
N PRO A 155 -22.04 -5.24 5.72
CA PRO A 155 -20.67 -4.80 5.54
C PRO A 155 -19.74 -5.35 6.63
N VAL A 156 -18.46 -5.58 6.31
CA VAL A 156 -17.48 -6.10 7.29
C VAL A 156 -17.37 -5.20 8.53
N TYR A 157 -17.48 -3.87 8.38
CA TYR A 157 -17.38 -2.96 9.53
C TYR A 157 -18.50 -3.16 10.57
N GLU A 158 -19.69 -3.64 10.17
CA GLU A 158 -20.77 -3.99 11.12
C GLU A 158 -20.37 -5.18 12.00
N LEU A 159 -19.65 -6.15 11.42
CA LEU A 159 -19.10 -7.29 12.16
C LEU A 159 -17.99 -6.88 13.14
N LEU A 160 -17.39 -5.70 12.93
CA LEU A 160 -16.33 -5.13 13.75
C LEU A 160 -16.85 -4.11 14.78
N GLY A 161 -18.17 -4.06 15.02
CA GLY A 161 -18.79 -3.20 16.03
C GLY A 161 -19.45 -1.93 15.51
N GLY A 162 -19.57 -1.78 14.18
CA GLY A 162 -20.27 -0.66 13.55
C GLY A 162 -19.38 0.56 13.29
N PRO A 163 -19.92 1.59 12.62
CA PRO A 163 -19.16 2.78 12.25
C PRO A 163 -18.83 3.67 13.46
N THR A 164 -17.61 4.20 13.48
CA THR A 164 -17.17 5.23 14.45
C THR A 164 -17.13 6.63 13.82
N ARG A 165 -17.48 6.74 12.54
CA ARG A 165 -17.52 7.96 11.72
C ARG A 165 -18.32 7.69 10.45
N ASP A 166 -18.91 8.72 9.87
CA ASP A 166 -19.71 8.59 8.64
C ASP A 166 -18.87 8.61 7.36
N ARG A 167 -17.65 9.17 7.41
CA ARG A 167 -16.72 9.23 6.27
C ARG A 167 -15.26 9.16 6.74
N VAL A 168 -14.41 8.62 5.88
CA VAL A 168 -12.94 8.57 6.09
C VAL A 168 -12.28 9.61 5.18
N ARG A 169 -11.49 10.51 5.75
CA ARG A 169 -10.68 11.47 4.97
C ARG A 169 -9.51 10.72 4.32
N VAL A 170 -9.30 10.94 3.03
CA VAL A 170 -8.20 10.37 2.25
C VAL A 170 -7.25 11.46 1.75
N TYR A 171 -6.00 11.10 1.46
CA TYR A 171 -5.02 12.00 0.85
C TYR A 171 -4.62 11.53 -0.56
N ALA A 172 -4.23 12.48 -1.42
CA ALA A 172 -3.78 12.18 -2.78
C ALA A 172 -2.25 12.29 -2.90
N HIS A 173 -1.63 11.36 -3.63
CA HIS A 173 -0.23 11.53 -4.01
C HIS A 173 -0.12 12.59 -5.12
N VAL A 174 0.77 13.56 -4.92
CA VAL A 174 0.98 14.69 -5.85
C VAL A 174 2.39 14.74 -6.43
N GLY A 175 3.29 13.88 -5.93
CA GLY A 175 4.72 14.02 -6.17
C GLY A 175 5.20 15.44 -5.88
N ASN A 176 6.31 15.85 -6.48
CA ASN A 176 6.83 17.20 -6.33
C ASN A 176 6.20 18.20 -7.33
N ASN A 177 4.88 18.06 -7.63
CA ASN A 177 4.20 18.82 -8.69
C ASN A 177 3.07 19.73 -8.13
N PRO A 178 3.33 21.05 -7.98
CA PRO A 178 2.33 22.03 -7.56
C PRO A 178 1.07 22.10 -8.43
N ALA A 179 1.18 21.88 -9.75
CA ALA A 179 0.03 21.91 -10.65
C ALA A 179 -0.90 20.73 -10.40
N LEU A 180 -0.34 19.53 -10.19
CA LEU A 180 -1.10 18.34 -9.83
C LEU A 180 -1.79 18.52 -8.47
N LEU A 181 -1.14 19.16 -7.50
CA LEU A 181 -1.77 19.49 -6.23
C LEU A 181 -3.02 20.37 -6.43
N ARG A 182 -2.91 21.47 -7.20
CA ARG A 182 -4.07 22.34 -7.49
C ARG A 182 -5.20 21.57 -8.19
N GLN A 183 -4.86 20.69 -9.14
CA GLN A 183 -5.84 19.83 -9.80
C GLN A 183 -6.55 18.89 -8.80
N ARG A 184 -5.81 18.24 -7.90
CA ARG A 184 -6.39 17.36 -6.87
C ARG A 184 -7.24 18.15 -5.87
N LYS A 185 -6.88 19.40 -5.54
CA LYS A 185 -7.75 20.29 -4.73
C LYS A 185 -9.09 20.55 -5.40
N GLN A 186 -9.11 20.76 -6.72
CA GLN A 186 -10.37 20.91 -7.47
C GLN A 186 -11.24 19.64 -7.44
N GLN A 187 -10.63 18.47 -7.21
CA GLN A 187 -11.34 17.20 -6.98
C GLN A 187 -11.84 17.02 -5.53
N GLY A 188 -11.65 18.01 -4.66
CA GLY A 188 -12.10 17.99 -3.27
C GLY A 188 -11.10 17.44 -2.25
N PHE A 189 -9.88 17.08 -2.67
CA PHE A 189 -8.85 16.65 -1.73
C PHE A 189 -8.37 17.83 -0.86
N THR A 190 -8.25 17.58 0.44
CA THR A 190 -7.72 18.53 1.42
C THR A 190 -6.40 18.04 2.04
N ALA A 191 -5.95 16.83 1.72
CA ALA A 191 -4.72 16.24 2.22
C ALA A 191 -3.92 15.62 1.07
N PHE A 192 -2.60 15.72 1.15
CA PHE A 192 -1.67 15.34 0.08
C PHE A 192 -0.43 14.64 0.61
N LYS A 193 0.21 13.82 -0.23
CA LYS A 193 1.50 13.20 0.06
C LYS A 193 2.48 13.42 -1.10
N THR A 194 3.73 13.75 -0.78
CA THR A 194 4.86 13.87 -1.70
C THR A 194 6.05 13.03 -1.22
N GLY A 195 7.11 12.96 -2.02
CA GLY A 195 8.41 12.42 -1.61
C GLY A 195 9.52 13.47 -1.66
N ILE A 196 10.70 13.08 -1.21
CA ILE A 196 11.92 13.88 -1.38
C ILE A 196 12.37 13.84 -2.84
N LYS A 197 12.40 15.01 -3.48
CA LYS A 197 12.92 15.16 -4.85
C LYS A 197 14.38 14.73 -4.88
N ASN A 198 14.76 13.91 -5.86
CA ASN A 198 16.13 13.41 -6.03
C ASN A 198 16.68 12.67 -4.78
N SER A 199 15.85 12.00 -4.00
CA SER A 199 16.28 11.29 -2.78
C SER A 199 17.46 10.33 -2.98
N THR A 200 17.57 9.70 -4.16
CA THR A 200 18.68 8.83 -4.54
C THR A 200 20.04 9.54 -4.66
N GLN A 201 20.03 10.87 -4.72
CA GLN A 201 21.22 11.72 -4.79
C GLN A 201 21.64 12.27 -3.42
N SER A 202 20.99 11.86 -2.33
CA SER A 202 21.34 12.36 -0.98
C SER A 202 22.79 12.06 -0.59
N GLY A 203 23.38 11.00 -1.16
CA GLY A 203 24.67 10.46 -0.71
C GLY A 203 24.65 10.04 0.76
N VAL A 204 25.81 9.67 1.29
CA VAL A 204 25.99 9.40 2.74
C VAL A 204 25.97 10.70 3.52
N ILE A 205 26.61 11.74 2.98
CA ILE A 205 26.65 13.11 3.51
C ILE A 205 25.91 14.00 2.51
N ALA A 206 24.81 14.59 2.94
CA ALA A 206 24.02 15.48 2.11
C ALA A 206 24.80 16.76 1.80
N SER A 207 24.73 17.20 0.54
CA SER A 207 25.16 18.56 0.17
C SER A 207 24.13 19.57 0.67
N GLN A 208 24.58 20.79 0.97
CA GLN A 208 23.67 21.89 1.33
C GLN A 208 22.62 22.14 0.24
N LYS A 209 23.03 22.11 -1.03
CA LYS A 209 22.15 22.22 -2.19
C LYS A 209 21.01 21.21 -2.18
N PHE A 210 21.28 19.95 -1.84
CA PHE A 210 20.24 18.91 -1.77
C PHE A 210 19.20 19.21 -0.69
N VAL A 211 19.64 19.68 0.47
CA VAL A 211 18.74 20.05 1.58
C VAL A 211 17.85 21.24 1.19
N GLU A 212 18.44 22.26 0.55
CA GLU A 212 17.72 23.43 0.06
C GLU A 212 16.71 23.07 -1.02
N GLU A 213 17.09 22.29 -2.03
CA GLU A 213 16.19 21.86 -3.11
C GLU A 213 14.99 21.05 -2.58
N ALA A 214 15.19 20.22 -1.56
CA ALA A 214 14.11 19.48 -0.91
C ALA A 214 13.13 20.42 -0.19
N ALA A 215 13.67 21.39 0.56
CA ALA A 215 12.88 22.39 1.28
C ALA A 215 12.11 23.31 0.32
N GLU A 216 12.77 23.82 -0.73
CA GLU A 216 12.15 24.63 -1.79
C GLU A 216 11.06 23.86 -2.54
N SER A 217 11.31 22.58 -2.85
CA SER A 217 10.31 21.74 -3.49
C SER A 217 9.06 21.57 -2.63
N PHE A 218 9.21 21.47 -1.30
CA PHE A 218 8.07 21.39 -0.39
C PHE A 218 7.40 22.75 -0.21
N ALA A 219 8.17 23.83 -0.14
CA ALA A 219 7.67 25.21 -0.09
C ALA A 219 6.73 25.52 -1.27
N ALA A 220 7.11 25.12 -2.48
CA ALA A 220 6.27 25.29 -3.68
C ALA A 220 4.94 24.52 -3.59
N LEU A 221 4.94 23.32 -3.00
CA LEU A 221 3.70 22.57 -2.73
C LEU A 221 2.86 23.25 -1.66
N ARG A 222 3.48 23.75 -0.58
CA ARG A 222 2.82 24.50 0.49
C ARG A 222 2.15 25.77 -0.04
N GLU A 223 2.83 26.53 -0.88
CA GLU A 223 2.27 27.71 -1.55
C GLU A 223 1.08 27.33 -2.44
N ALA A 224 1.21 26.25 -3.22
CA ALA A 224 0.12 25.79 -4.09
C ALA A 224 -1.09 25.25 -3.32
N GLY A 225 -0.85 24.63 -2.17
CA GLY A 225 -1.88 24.11 -1.27
C GLY A 225 -2.58 25.21 -0.47
N GLY A 226 -1.90 26.31 -0.19
CA GLY A 226 -2.38 27.33 0.74
C GLY A 226 -2.37 26.85 2.20
N LYS A 227 -2.98 27.64 3.08
CA LYS A 227 -2.94 27.40 4.54
C LYS A 227 -3.71 26.16 4.99
N ASP A 228 -4.74 25.76 4.25
CA ASP A 228 -5.69 24.72 4.67
C ASP A 228 -5.35 23.31 4.15
N ALA A 229 -4.34 23.19 3.27
CA ALA A 229 -3.94 21.89 2.74
C ALA A 229 -3.02 21.17 3.72
N ASP A 230 -3.36 19.94 4.10
CA ASP A 230 -2.41 19.09 4.82
C ASP A 230 -1.47 18.41 3.81
N ILE A 231 -0.16 18.50 4.02
CA ILE A 231 0.83 17.93 3.08
C ILE A 231 1.83 17.11 3.88
N ALA A 232 1.86 15.81 3.64
CA ALA A 232 2.84 14.88 4.17
C ALA A 232 4.01 14.68 3.19
N ILE A 233 5.16 14.27 3.70
CA ILE A 233 6.35 13.98 2.90
C ILE A 233 6.99 12.66 3.32
N ASP A 234 7.35 11.86 2.33
CA ASP A 234 7.91 10.51 2.49
C ASP A 234 9.39 10.46 2.08
N PHE A 235 10.21 9.92 2.99
CA PHE A 235 11.65 9.77 2.80
C PHE A 235 12.00 8.34 2.32
N HIS A 236 11.02 7.42 2.32
CA HIS A 236 11.13 6.03 1.85
C HIS A 236 12.22 5.20 2.55
N GLY A 237 12.63 5.60 3.76
CA GLY A 237 13.75 5.02 4.49
C GLY A 237 15.10 5.15 3.77
N ALA A 238 15.17 5.99 2.73
CA ALA A 238 16.32 6.09 1.82
C ALA A 238 17.36 7.13 2.25
N ILE A 239 17.18 7.74 3.43
CA ILE A 239 18.01 8.84 3.93
C ILE A 239 18.79 8.37 5.17
N SER A 240 20.07 8.76 5.26
CA SER A 240 20.89 8.47 6.44
C SER A 240 20.36 9.25 7.67
N PRO A 241 20.51 8.75 8.90
CA PRO A 241 19.94 9.39 10.09
C PRO A 241 20.34 10.86 10.27
N GLN A 242 21.60 11.20 10.00
CA GLN A 242 22.10 12.58 10.11
C GLN A 242 21.50 13.48 9.03
N ASN A 243 21.39 12.99 7.79
CA ASN A 243 20.76 13.74 6.70
C ASN A 243 19.25 13.92 6.96
N ALA A 244 18.59 12.94 7.57
CA ALA A 244 17.18 13.03 7.92
C ALA A 244 16.94 14.19 8.89
N LYS A 245 17.79 14.36 9.92
CA LYS A 245 17.72 15.50 10.86
C LYS A 245 17.90 16.85 10.16
N LEU A 246 18.83 16.95 9.19
CA LEU A 246 19.02 18.17 8.39
C LEU A 246 17.80 18.52 7.55
N LEU A 247 17.25 17.53 6.82
CA LEU A 247 16.04 17.71 6.02
C LEU A 247 14.84 18.08 6.89
N ILE A 248 14.65 17.39 8.01
CA ILE A 248 13.56 17.66 8.96
C ILE A 248 13.63 19.11 9.44
N LYS A 249 14.81 19.57 9.89
CA LYS A 249 15.01 20.95 10.31
C LYS A 249 14.70 21.96 9.19
N ALA A 250 15.08 21.65 7.96
CA ALA A 250 14.77 22.50 6.81
C ALA A 250 13.27 22.53 6.44
N LEU A 251 12.51 21.50 6.85
CA LEU A 251 11.08 21.37 6.60
C LEU A 251 10.20 21.98 7.71
N GLU A 252 10.75 22.23 8.90
CA GLU A 252 10.04 22.81 10.05
C GLU A 252 9.25 24.09 9.70
N PRO A 253 9.77 25.06 8.92
CA PRO A 253 9.01 26.25 8.56
C PRO A 253 7.70 25.98 7.78
N TYR A 254 7.59 24.83 7.11
CA TYR A 254 6.46 24.49 6.25
C TYR A 254 5.44 23.55 6.89
N GLN A 255 5.70 23.11 8.12
CA GLN A 255 4.81 22.29 8.96
C GLN A 255 4.15 21.13 8.17
N PRO A 256 4.91 20.11 7.74
CA PRO A 256 4.34 18.91 7.15
C PRO A 256 3.33 18.23 8.08
N MET A 257 2.29 17.64 7.51
CA MET A 257 1.29 16.85 8.25
C MET A 257 1.96 15.70 9.01
N PHE A 258 2.94 15.05 8.37
CA PHE A 258 3.89 14.12 8.96
C PHE A 258 5.10 13.94 8.02
N ILE A 259 6.21 13.47 8.60
CA ILE A 259 7.37 12.92 7.89
C ILE A 259 7.27 11.39 7.95
N GLU A 260 7.22 10.74 6.80
CA GLU A 260 7.13 9.28 6.71
C GLU A 260 8.49 8.63 6.44
N GLU A 261 8.75 7.52 7.15
CA GLU A 261 9.95 6.68 7.01
C GLU A 261 11.25 7.51 6.91
N PRO A 262 11.56 8.40 7.88
CA PRO A 262 12.72 9.29 7.82
C PRO A 262 14.05 8.53 7.71
N VAL A 263 14.06 7.31 8.23
CA VAL A 263 15.13 6.32 8.17
C VAL A 263 14.51 4.94 7.98
N GLN A 264 15.32 3.91 7.69
CA GLN A 264 14.84 2.52 7.62
C GLN A 264 14.06 2.13 8.89
N CYS A 265 12.84 1.59 8.71
CA CYS A 265 11.95 1.14 9.79
C CYS A 265 12.58 0.16 10.80
N GLN A 266 13.66 -0.54 10.43
CA GLN A 266 14.35 -1.47 11.33
C GLN A 266 15.09 -0.75 12.47
N ASN A 267 15.42 0.53 12.30
CA ASN A 267 16.17 1.33 13.27
C ASN A 267 15.22 2.13 14.18
N VAL A 268 14.36 1.43 14.92
CA VAL A 268 13.33 2.05 15.78
C VAL A 268 13.94 3.05 16.78
N ASP A 269 15.05 2.69 17.42
CA ASP A 269 15.73 3.57 18.38
C ASP A 269 16.21 4.88 17.76
N VAL A 270 16.73 4.80 16.53
CA VAL A 270 17.19 5.97 15.76
C VAL A 270 15.99 6.83 15.33
N MET A 271 14.90 6.20 14.91
CA MET A 271 13.67 6.92 14.57
C MET A 271 13.09 7.63 15.80
N ALA A 272 13.13 7.00 16.98
CA ALA A 272 12.72 7.60 18.23
C ALA A 272 13.64 8.76 18.65
N GLU A 273 14.95 8.65 18.42
CA GLU A 273 15.90 9.74 18.63
C GLU A 273 15.61 10.93 17.71
N ILE A 274 15.35 10.69 16.42
CA ILE A 274 14.95 11.74 15.47
C ILE A 274 13.65 12.40 15.91
N ALA A 275 12.64 11.61 16.29
CA ALA A 275 11.34 12.11 16.75
C ALA A 275 11.47 13.01 18.00
N ARG A 276 12.39 12.70 18.92
CA ARG A 276 12.68 13.57 20.09
C ARG A 276 13.33 14.91 19.70
N GLY A 277 13.94 15.00 18.53
CA GLY A 277 14.69 16.18 18.06
C GLY A 277 13.87 17.18 17.25
N THR A 278 12.59 16.93 17.00
CA THR A 278 11.70 17.81 16.23
C THR A 278 10.30 17.80 16.82
N HIS A 279 9.50 18.81 16.49
CA HIS A 279 8.06 18.83 16.81
C HIS A 279 7.21 18.25 15.68
N LEU A 280 7.80 17.91 14.53
CA LEU A 280 7.07 17.36 13.38
C LEU A 280 6.64 15.91 13.63
N PRO A 281 5.39 15.53 13.34
CA PRO A 281 4.95 14.15 13.49
C PRO A 281 5.72 13.18 12.58
N ILE A 282 6.04 11.99 13.10
CA ILE A 282 6.67 10.91 12.32
C ILE A 282 5.65 9.80 12.05
N ALA A 283 5.57 9.34 10.79
CA ALA A 283 4.80 8.19 10.36
C ALA A 283 5.72 7.02 9.91
N THR A 284 5.33 5.79 10.21
CA THR A 284 6.04 4.56 9.80
C THR A 284 5.06 3.37 9.83
N GLY A 285 5.48 2.23 9.28
CA GLY A 285 4.79 0.96 9.46
C GLY A 285 4.61 0.15 8.18
N GLU A 286 4.89 0.72 7.01
CA GLU A 286 4.67 0.06 5.70
C GLU A 286 5.47 -1.26 5.57
N ARG A 287 6.61 -1.36 6.29
CA ARG A 287 7.54 -2.50 6.30
C ARG A 287 7.48 -3.32 7.59
N ILE A 288 6.47 -3.08 8.44
CA ILE A 288 6.24 -3.81 9.68
C ILE A 288 5.04 -4.74 9.49
N PHE A 289 5.29 -6.04 9.55
CA PHE A 289 4.28 -7.02 9.12
C PHE A 289 3.38 -7.53 10.25
N THR A 290 3.85 -7.51 11.49
CA THR A 290 3.12 -8.14 12.61
C THR A 290 3.03 -7.20 13.79
N LYS A 291 2.04 -7.41 14.66
CA LYS A 291 1.84 -6.63 15.89
C LYS A 291 3.08 -6.53 16.79
N TRP A 292 4.02 -7.47 16.68
CA TRP A 292 5.22 -7.49 17.50
C TRP A 292 6.24 -6.44 17.08
N GLY A 293 6.28 -6.06 15.80
CA GLY A 293 7.14 -4.98 15.32
C GLY A 293 6.56 -3.58 15.56
N PHE A 294 5.28 -3.50 15.95
CA PHE A 294 4.62 -2.25 16.34
C PHE A 294 4.66 -1.99 17.86
N ARG A 295 5.28 -2.89 18.64
CA ARG A 295 5.41 -2.75 20.10
C ARG A 295 6.59 -1.91 20.49
#